data_AF-A0A6V7L1E4-F1
#
_entry.id   AF-A0A6V7L1E4-F1
#
_cell.length_a   1.000
_cell.length_b   1.000
_cell.length_c   1.000
_cell.angle_alpha   90.00
_cell.angle_beta   90.00
_cell.angle_gamma   90.00
#
_symmetry.space_group_name_H-M   'P 1'
#
loop_
_entity.id
_entity.type
_entity.pdbx_description
1 polymer ?
#
loop_
_entity_poly.entity_id
_entity_poly.type
_entity_poly.pdbx_seq_one_letter_code
_entity_poly.pdbx_strand_id
1 'polypeptide(L)' 'GAQTVLHCATDASLSNESGLLYRDCKLYKSKKILKPEIAEKMWEISSSLTGVNPSN' A
#
# COMPACT_ATOMS: atom_id res chain seq x y z
N GLY A 1 -3.45 6.43 -16.44
CA GLY A 1 -2.32 5.73 -17.09
C GLY A 1 -1.34 5.21 -16.06
N ALA A 2 -0.23 4.61 -16.47
CA ALA A 2 0.76 3.99 -15.57
C ALA A 2 1.76 4.98 -14.92
N GLN A 3 1.64 6.27 -15.19
CA GLN A 3 2.63 7.29 -14.81
C GLN A 3 2.99 7.26 -13.32
N THR A 4 2.01 7.29 -12.41
CA THR A 4 2.26 7.25 -10.96
C THR A 4 2.95 5.96 -10.54
N VAL A 5 2.61 4.82 -11.15
CA VAL A 5 3.24 3.53 -10.86
C VAL A 5 4.70 3.56 -11.29
N LEU A 6 5.00 4.10 -12.47
CA LEU A 6 6.37 4.27 -12.95
C LEU A 6 7.15 5.21 -12.04
N HIS A 7 6.60 6.36 -11.66
CA HIS A 7 7.23 7.28 -10.71
C HIS A 7 7.60 6.59 -9.40
N CYS A 8 6.66 5.87 -8.76
CA CYS A 8 6.95 5.15 -7.52
C CYS A 8 7.96 4.00 -7.69
N ALA A 9 8.03 3.39 -8.87
CA ALA A 9 8.93 2.26 -9.12
C ALA A 9 10.35 2.67 -9.55
N THR A 10 10.51 3.83 -10.21
CA THR A 10 11.77 4.19 -10.87
C THR A 10 12.45 5.43 -10.29
N ASP A 11 11.73 6.29 -9.57
CA ASP A 11 12.31 7.52 -9.04
C ASP A 11 13.19 7.20 -7.82
N ALA A 12 14.50 7.29 -7.99
CA ALA A 12 15.49 6.98 -6.96
C ALA A 12 15.32 7.85 -5.70
N SER A 13 14.73 9.04 -5.82
CA SER A 13 14.47 9.91 -4.67
C SER A 13 13.49 9.30 -3.67
N LEU A 14 12.63 8.37 -4.12
CA LEU A 14 11.62 7.72 -3.30
C LEU A 14 12.11 6.42 -2.64
N SER A 15 13.36 6.01 -2.88
CA SER A 15 13.91 4.72 -2.44
C SER A 15 13.88 4.50 -0.92
N ASN A 16 13.89 5.56 -0.12
CA ASN A 16 13.88 5.52 1.34
C ASN A 16 12.50 5.84 1.94
N GLU A 17 11.46 5.98 1.11
CA GLU A 17 10.10 6.30 1.56
C GLU A 17 9.22 5.04 1.58
N SER A 18 8.39 4.88 2.61
CA SER A 18 7.45 3.76 2.72
C SER A 18 6.17 4.18 3.44
N GLY A 19 5.08 3.43 3.23
CA GLY A 19 3.77 3.71 3.85
C GLY A 19 3.04 4.95 3.28
N LEU A 20 3.55 5.54 2.19
CA LEU A 20 2.97 6.71 1.54
C LEU A 20 2.05 6.31 0.39
N LEU A 21 1.08 7.18 0.08
CA LEU A 21 0.21 7.04 -1.08
C LEU A 21 0.54 8.14 -2.08
N TYR A 22 0.60 7.82 -3.37
CA TYR A 22 0.83 8.79 -4.43
C TYR A 22 -0.36 8.86 -5.38
N ARG A 23 -0.63 10.08 -5.87
CA ARG A 23 -1.61 10.35 -6.92
C ARG A 23 -1.07 11.47 -7.80
N ASP A 24 -1.18 11.33 -9.11
CA ASP A 24 -0.63 12.28 -10.08
C ASP A 24 0.86 12.60 -9.84
N CYS A 25 1.64 11.55 -9.53
CA CYS A 25 3.07 11.63 -9.16
C CYS A 25 3.38 12.55 -7.97
N LYS A 26 2.44 12.70 -7.04
CA LYS A 26 2.59 13.53 -5.83
C LYS A 26 2.09 12.82 -4.60
N LEU A 27 2.64 13.18 -3.44
CA LEU A 27 2.19 12.67 -2.16
C LEU A 27 0.70 12.98 -1.95
N TYR A 28 -0.06 11.94 -1.65
CA TYR A 28 -1.50 11.99 -1.46
C TYR A 28 -1.86 11.66 -0.01
N LYS A 29 -2.45 12.63 0.68
CA LYS A 29 -3.08 12.41 1.99
C LYS A 29 -4.52 11.96 1.78
N SER A 30 -4.81 10.74 2.18
CA SER A 30 -6.17 10.19 2.13
C SER A 30 -7.12 11.06 2.95
N LYS A 31 -8.33 11.31 2.40
CA LYS A 31 -9.43 11.92 3.16
C LYS A 31 -10.12 10.92 4.10
N LYS A 32 -9.82 9.64 3.96
CA LYS A 32 -10.35 8.55 4.79
C LYS A 32 -9.36 8.22 5.90
N ILE A 33 -9.89 7.92 7.08
CA ILE A 33 -9.10 7.44 8.21
C ILE A 33 -8.70 6.00 7.92
N LEU A 34 -7.39 5.74 7.87
CA LEU A 34 -6.83 4.42 7.74
C LEU A 34 -6.56 3.88 9.14
N LYS A 35 -7.19 2.74 9.45
CA LYS A 35 -7.21 2.13 10.77
C LYS A 35 -6.37 0.84 10.73
N PRO A 36 -5.26 0.75 11.48
CA PRO A 36 -4.42 -0.44 11.51
C PRO A 36 -5.22 -1.71 11.87
N GLU A 37 -6.17 -1.59 12.79
CA GLU A 37 -7.01 -2.72 13.22
C GLU A 37 -7.87 -3.30 12.08
N ILE A 38 -8.25 -2.46 11.12
CA ILE A 38 -9.01 -2.89 9.94
C ILE A 38 -8.08 -3.54 8.91
N ALA A 39 -6.85 -3.03 8.77
CA ALA A 39 -5.86 -3.59 7.86
C ALA A 39 -5.44 -5.00 8.30
N GLU A 40 -5.19 -5.21 9.58
CA GLU A 40 -4.87 -6.52 10.17
C GLU A 40 -6.00 -7.52 9.96
N LYS A 41 -7.23 -7.15 10.34
CA LYS A 41 -8.40 -8.00 10.14
C LYS A 41 -8.64 -8.34 8.67
N MET A 42 -8.41 -7.37 7.77
CA MET A 42 -8.54 -7.59 6.33
C MET A 42 -7.50 -8.60 5.84
N TRP A 43 -6.26 -8.51 6.32
CA TRP A 43 -5.21 -9.46 6.00
C TRP A 43 -5.55 -10.87 6.46
N GLU A 44 -6.01 -11.05 7.71
CA GLU A 44 -6.41 -12.34 8.28
C GLU A 44 -7.50 -13.02 7.44
N ILE A 45 -8.57 -12.29 7.11
CA ILE A 45 -9.68 -12.82 6.31
C ILE A 45 -9.21 -13.17 4.90
N SER A 46 -8.45 -12.28 4.25
CA SER A 46 -7.97 -12.51 2.88
C SER A 46 -7.01 -13.70 2.79
N SER A 47 -6.14 -13.84 3.80
CA SER A 47 -5.21 -14.97 3.96
C SER A 47 -5.96 -16.28 4.08
N SER A 48 -6.99 -16.32 4.95
CA SER A 48 -7.86 -17.50 5.10
C SER A 48 -8.59 -17.87 3.80
N LEU A 49 -9.14 -16.88 3.09
CA LEU A 49 -9.86 -17.10 1.83
C LEU A 49 -8.96 -17.58 0.68
N THR A 50 -7.69 -17.20 0.69
CA THR A 50 -6.73 -17.54 -0.37
C THR A 50 -5.84 -18.72 -0.03
N GLY A 51 -5.93 -19.26 1.20
CA GLY A 51 -5.07 -20.33 1.70
C GLY A 51 -3.61 -19.89 1.92
N VAL A 52 -3.33 -18.59 1.87
CA VAL A 52 -2.00 -18.03 2.13
C VAL A 52 -1.86 -17.86 3.64
N ASN A 53 -1.42 -18.90 4.34
CA ASN A 53 -1.17 -18.81 5.79
C ASN A 53 0.13 -18.03 6.05
N PRO A 54 0.09 -16.90 6.79
CA PRO A 54 1.31 -16.16 7.16
C PRO A 54 2.12 -16.83 8.28
N SER A 55 1.66 -17.97 8.82
CA SER A 55 2.30 -18.73 9.90
C SER A 55 2.88 -20.05 9.38
N ASN A 56 4.00 -19.95 8.66
CA ASN A 56 4.91 -21.07 8.37
C ASN A 56 6.36 -20.59 8.57
#